data_AF-A0A9E5JYC4-F1
#
_entry.id   AF-A0A9E5JYC4-F1
#
_cell.length_a   1.000
_cell.length_b   1.000
_cell.length_c   1.000
_cell.angle_alpha   90.00
_cell.angle_beta   90.00
_cell.angle_gamma   90.00
#
_symmetry.space_group_name_H-M   'P 1'
#
loop_
_entity.id
_entity.type
_entity.pdbx_description
1 polymer ?
#
loop_
_entity_poly.entity_id
_entity_poly.type
_entity_poly.pdbx_seq_one_letter_code
_entity_poly.pdbx_strand_id
1 'polypeptide(L)'
;MRIPSFPIARAFTLVELLVCVAIIGLLAGLGNAAYQKATSSSRQGVEMSAARTLGQALQLYIQDNDGTILPGYLDPRDSRVADARNDKGQPVSPSHAAQRYPWRLLPYMNYQVRGGIWVNKLASQIPDSDPYRDYLVSLVPTLGMNMAYVGGDSRNIQAPGRCATRINRVTHPAGLIAFASGQYEDPNYGKMDGYFEVKPPTGSSSSGAGLATRYNGKAVVVTLDGHA
;
A
#
# COMPACT_ATOMS: atom_id res chain seq x y z
N MET A 1 -38.93 -26.67 -65.15
CA MET A 1 -38.27 -26.73 -63.82
C MET A 1 -37.43 -25.47 -63.66
N ARG A 2 -37.86 -24.48 -62.86
CA ARG A 2 -37.14 -23.21 -62.63
C ARG A 2 -36.21 -23.39 -61.43
N ILE A 3 -34.91 -23.20 -61.63
CA ILE A 3 -33.91 -23.24 -60.57
C ILE A 3 -33.95 -21.89 -59.84
N PRO A 4 -34.08 -21.84 -58.50
CA PRO A 4 -34.05 -20.58 -57.77
C PRO A 4 -32.64 -19.96 -57.83
N SER A 5 -32.53 -18.74 -58.34
CA SER A 5 -31.29 -17.97 -58.34
C SER A 5 -31.07 -17.35 -56.97
N PHE A 6 -30.10 -17.86 -56.22
CA PHE A 6 -29.65 -17.21 -54.99
C PHE A 6 -28.93 -15.90 -55.34
N PRO A 7 -29.28 -14.78 -54.69
CA PRO A 7 -28.59 -13.51 -54.91
C PRO A 7 -27.11 -13.67 -54.52
N ILE A 8 -26.21 -13.29 -55.43
CA ILE A 8 -24.76 -13.28 -55.19
C ILE A 8 -24.49 -12.25 -54.10
N ALA A 9 -24.11 -12.71 -52.90
CA ALA A 9 -23.68 -11.83 -51.82
C ALA A 9 -22.41 -11.08 -52.27
N ARG A 10 -22.38 -9.75 -52.09
CA ARG A 10 -21.18 -8.95 -52.39
C ARG A 10 -20.04 -9.42 -51.49
N ALA A 11 -18.95 -9.89 -52.10
CA ALA A 11 -17.74 -10.26 -51.40
C ALA A 11 -16.95 -8.99 -51.01
N PHE A 12 -16.37 -9.00 -49.81
CA PHE A 12 -15.49 -7.93 -49.33
C PHE A 12 -14.22 -7.87 -50.17
N THR A 13 -13.77 -6.65 -50.49
CA THR A 13 -12.48 -6.41 -51.14
C THR A 13 -11.33 -6.46 -50.13
N LEU A 14 -10.12 -6.78 -50.61
CA LEU A 14 -8.90 -6.72 -49.80
C LEU A 14 -8.66 -5.33 -49.21
N VAL A 15 -9.01 -4.27 -49.95
CA VAL A 15 -8.85 -2.88 -49.52
C VAL A 15 -9.81 -2.54 -48.37
N GLU A 16 -11.07 -2.99 -48.45
CA GLU A 16 -12.05 -2.77 -47.37
C GLU A 16 -11.62 -3.49 -46.08
N LEU A 17 -11.10 -4.72 -46.18
CA LEU A 17 -10.55 -5.44 -45.04
C LEU A 17 -9.36 -4.69 -44.43
N LEU A 18 -8.43 -4.22 -45.28
CA LEU A 18 -7.22 -3.51 -44.86
C LEU A 18 -7.54 -2.21 -44.10
N VAL A 19 -8.45 -1.40 -44.64
CA VAL A 19 -8.88 -0.15 -44.00
C VAL A 19 -9.57 -0.44 -42.67
N CYS A 20 -10.39 -1.49 -42.60
CA CYS A 20 -11.08 -1.87 -41.37
C CYS A 20 -10.09 -2.25 -40.25
N VAL A 21 -9.12 -3.12 -40.54
CA VAL A 21 -8.10 -3.49 -39.53
C VAL A 21 -7.19 -2.31 -39.16
N ALA A 22 -6.92 -1.39 -40.09
CA ALA A 22 -6.18 -0.16 -39.81
C ALA A 22 -6.93 0.75 -38.83
N ILE A 23 -8.24 0.95 -39.03
CA ILE A 23 -9.08 1.75 -38.12
C ILE A 23 -9.17 1.08 -36.75
N ILE A 24 -9.41 -0.23 -36.70
CA ILE A 24 -9.45 -0.98 -35.43
C ILE A 24 -8.11 -0.88 -34.69
N GLY A 25 -6.98 -1.03 -35.40
CA GLY A 25 -5.65 -0.89 -34.82
C GLY A 25 -5.40 0.50 -34.24
N LEU A 26 -5.81 1.56 -34.94
CA LEU A 26 -5.71 2.94 -34.46
C LEU A 26 -6.55 3.17 -33.20
N LEU A 27 -7.82 2.76 -33.21
CA LEU A 27 -8.73 2.91 -32.06
C LEU A 27 -8.26 2.09 -30.86
N ALA A 28 -7.79 0.86 -31.09
CA ALA A 28 -7.23 0.01 -30.04
C ALA A 28 -5.99 0.66 -29.39
N GLY A 29 -5.12 1.29 -30.20
CA GLY A 29 -3.95 2.02 -29.70
C GLY A 29 -4.32 3.19 -28.77
N LEU A 30 -5.24 4.06 -29.22
CA LEU A 30 -5.73 5.17 -28.41
C LEU A 30 -6.47 4.70 -27.15
N GLY A 31 -7.30 3.65 -27.29
CA GLY A 31 -8.04 3.04 -26.19
C GLY A 31 -7.13 2.47 -25.11
N ASN A 32 -6.04 1.79 -25.49
CA ASN A 32 -5.08 1.22 -24.55
C ASN A 32 -4.39 2.31 -23.69
N ALA A 33 -3.97 3.42 -24.30
CA ALA A 33 -3.34 4.52 -23.56
C ALA A 33 -4.31 5.16 -22.54
N ALA A 34 -5.55 5.41 -22.94
CA ALA A 34 -6.59 5.92 -22.05
C ALA A 34 -6.89 4.94 -20.90
N TYR A 35 -6.97 3.65 -21.21
CA TYR A 35 -7.22 2.58 -20.23
C TYR A 35 -6.12 2.50 -19.16
N GLN A 36 -4.85 2.57 -19.56
CA GLN A 36 -3.72 2.55 -18.62
C GLN A 36 -3.76 3.75 -17.66
N LYS A 37 -4.08 4.94 -18.16
CA LYS A 37 -4.22 6.15 -17.33
C LYS A 37 -5.39 6.05 -16.36
N ALA A 38 -6.54 5.56 -16.82
CA ALA A 38 -7.71 5.33 -15.99
C ALA A 38 -7.43 4.31 -14.88
N THR A 39 -6.80 3.20 -15.22
CA THR A 39 -6.42 2.15 -14.27
C THR A 39 -5.41 2.65 -13.23
N SER A 40 -4.40 3.42 -13.65
CA SER A 40 -3.44 4.04 -12.72
C SER A 40 -4.13 5.00 -11.74
N SER A 41 -5.04 5.83 -12.23
CA SER A 41 -5.82 6.77 -11.40
C SER A 41 -6.75 6.04 -10.42
N SER A 42 -7.36 4.93 -10.85
CA SER A 42 -8.17 4.06 -9.98
C SER A 42 -7.33 3.47 -8.85
N ARG A 43 -6.15 2.92 -9.16
CA ARG A 43 -5.21 2.39 -8.15
C ARG A 43 -4.79 3.45 -7.14
N GLN A 44 -4.52 4.67 -7.60
CA GLN A 44 -4.22 5.81 -6.73
C GLN A 44 -5.39 6.10 -5.78
N GLY A 45 -6.63 6.09 -6.29
CA GLY A 45 -7.84 6.29 -5.50
C GLY A 45 -8.02 5.22 -4.42
N VAL A 46 -7.77 3.95 -4.74
CA VAL A 46 -7.84 2.84 -3.78
C VAL A 46 -6.77 2.99 -2.69
N GLU A 47 -5.53 3.31 -3.05
CA GLU A 47 -4.47 3.52 -2.06
C GLU A 47 -4.75 4.74 -1.19
N MET A 48 -5.29 5.81 -1.76
CA MET A 48 -5.74 6.97 -1.00
C MET A 48 -6.84 6.61 0.01
N SER A 49 -7.79 5.77 -0.37
CA SER A 49 -8.82 5.31 0.58
C SER A 49 -8.20 4.56 1.76
N ALA A 50 -7.27 3.64 1.49
CA ALA A 50 -6.54 2.93 2.54
C ALA A 50 -5.70 3.87 3.41
N ALA A 51 -5.09 4.89 2.82
CA ALA A 51 -4.32 5.91 3.53
C ALA A 51 -5.18 6.70 4.53
N ARG A 52 -6.41 7.08 4.14
CA ARG A 52 -7.36 7.73 5.06
C ARG A 52 -7.78 6.79 6.20
N THR A 53 -8.10 5.53 5.89
CA THR A 53 -8.43 4.54 6.93
C THR A 53 -7.27 4.36 7.90
N LEU A 54 -6.03 4.31 7.41
CA LEU A 54 -4.83 4.19 8.23
C LEU A 54 -4.60 5.43 9.10
N GLY A 55 -4.79 6.63 8.55
CA GLY A 55 -4.71 7.89 9.29
C GLY A 55 -5.74 7.99 10.40
N GLN A 56 -6.99 7.60 10.12
CA GLN A 56 -8.07 7.53 11.11
C GLN A 56 -7.74 6.51 12.21
N ALA A 57 -7.27 5.32 11.85
CA ALA A 57 -6.84 4.30 12.81
C ALA A 57 -5.73 4.82 13.72
N LEU A 58 -4.78 5.59 13.19
CA LEU A 58 -3.72 6.20 14.00
C LEU A 58 -4.28 7.24 14.98
N GLN A 59 -5.24 8.07 14.56
CA GLN A 59 -5.88 9.03 15.46
C GLN A 59 -6.63 8.32 16.60
N LEU A 60 -7.38 7.27 16.29
CA LEU A 60 -8.06 6.45 17.30
C LEU A 60 -7.06 5.82 18.27
N TYR A 61 -5.95 5.27 17.77
CA TYR A 61 -4.88 4.74 18.62
C TYR A 61 -4.33 5.81 19.57
N ILE A 62 -4.02 7.01 19.05
CA ILE A 62 -3.48 8.12 19.85
C ILE A 62 -4.47 8.52 20.95
N GLN A 63 -5.76 8.58 20.62
CA GLN A 63 -6.82 8.90 21.57
C GLN A 63 -6.93 7.86 22.68
N ASP A 64 -6.92 6.57 22.33
CA ASP A 64 -7.05 5.46 23.30
C ASP A 64 -5.80 5.25 24.16
N ASN A 65 -4.65 5.81 23.76
CA ASN A 65 -3.36 5.66 24.45
C ASN A 65 -2.84 6.99 25.06
N ASP A 66 -3.74 7.84 25.55
CA ASP A 66 -3.43 9.09 26.26
C ASP A 66 -2.48 10.03 25.48
N GLY A 67 -2.70 10.13 24.17
CA GLY A 67 -1.88 10.95 23.28
C GLY A 67 -0.54 10.32 22.90
N THR A 68 -0.29 9.05 23.24
CA THR A 68 0.91 8.32 22.84
C THR A 68 0.79 7.89 21.38
N ILE A 69 1.80 8.23 20.57
CA ILE A 69 1.85 7.85 19.17
C ILE A 69 2.27 6.38 19.06
N LEU A 70 1.60 5.63 18.19
CA LEU A 70 1.92 4.23 17.91
C LEU A 70 3.40 4.07 17.57
N PRO A 71 4.18 3.26 18.30
CA PRO A 71 5.56 2.99 17.93
C PRO A 71 5.63 2.27 16.58
N GLY A 72 6.59 2.61 15.71
CA GLY A 72 6.75 1.92 14.43
C GLY A 72 7.30 0.50 14.58
N TYR A 73 8.19 0.32 15.55
CA TYR A 73 8.85 -0.95 15.83
C TYR A 73 9.12 -1.09 17.34
N LEU A 74 8.72 -2.22 17.93
CA LEU A 74 8.85 -2.51 19.37
C LEU A 74 10.03 -3.43 19.69
N ASP A 75 10.52 -3.34 20.91
CA ASP A 75 11.47 -4.33 21.44
C ASP A 75 10.78 -5.70 21.53
N PRO A 76 11.45 -6.82 21.20
CA PRO A 76 10.89 -8.16 21.32
C PRO A 76 10.35 -8.50 22.72
N ARG A 77 10.82 -7.82 23.77
CA ARG A 77 10.44 -8.02 25.18
C ARG A 77 9.26 -7.14 25.62
N ASP A 78 8.79 -6.24 24.77
CA ASP A 78 7.64 -5.38 25.06
C ASP A 78 6.36 -6.24 25.14
N SER A 79 5.57 -6.07 26.20
CA SER A 79 4.37 -6.90 26.43
C SER A 79 3.37 -6.81 25.27
N ARG A 80 3.30 -5.65 24.59
CA ARG A 80 2.40 -5.43 23.46
C ARG A 80 2.71 -6.34 22.26
N VAL A 81 3.95 -6.84 22.15
CA VAL A 81 4.34 -7.81 21.13
C VAL A 81 3.68 -9.17 21.42
N ALA A 82 3.65 -9.58 22.68
CA ALA A 82 3.01 -10.82 23.11
C ALA A 82 1.47 -10.73 23.08
N ASP A 83 0.91 -9.53 23.26
CA ASP A 83 -0.54 -9.29 23.28
C ASP A 83 -1.16 -9.15 21.89
N ALA A 84 -0.36 -8.91 20.85
CA ALA A 84 -0.85 -8.76 19.49
C ALA A 84 -1.57 -10.03 19.00
N ARG A 85 -2.73 -9.83 18.37
CA ARG A 85 -3.53 -10.90 17.76
C ARG A 85 -3.70 -10.64 16.27
N ASN A 86 -3.77 -11.70 15.49
CA ASN A 86 -4.09 -11.62 14.08
C ASN A 86 -5.61 -11.50 13.85
N ASP A 87 -6.02 -11.43 12.59
CA ASP A 87 -7.42 -11.35 12.15
C ASP A 87 -8.27 -12.58 12.51
N LYS A 88 -7.64 -13.66 12.99
CA LYS A 88 -8.29 -14.88 13.49
C LYS A 88 -8.33 -14.94 15.02
N GLY A 89 -7.90 -13.88 15.71
CA GLY A 89 -7.79 -13.84 17.17
C GLY A 89 -6.65 -14.69 17.75
N GLN A 90 -5.75 -15.20 16.90
CA GLN A 90 -4.61 -16.01 17.32
C GLN A 90 -3.39 -15.12 17.60
N PRO A 91 -2.42 -15.56 18.43
CA PRO A 91 -1.14 -14.86 18.57
C PRO A 91 -0.45 -14.72 17.20
N VAL A 92 0.06 -13.51 16.91
CA VAL A 92 0.75 -13.23 15.66
C VAL A 92 2.03 -14.08 15.57
N SER A 93 2.19 -14.80 14.46
CA SER A 93 3.33 -15.68 14.23
C SER A 93 4.12 -15.28 12.97
N PRO A 94 5.46 -15.25 12.99
CA PRO A 94 6.32 -15.35 14.17
C PRO A 94 6.20 -14.10 15.05
N SER A 95 6.62 -14.18 16.32
CA SER A 95 6.47 -13.08 17.29
C SER A 95 7.07 -11.75 16.84
N HIS A 96 8.12 -11.76 16.01
CA HIS A 96 8.73 -10.55 15.49
C HIS A 96 7.87 -9.82 14.45
N ALA A 97 6.85 -10.46 13.87
CA ALA A 97 5.87 -9.75 13.04
C ALA A 97 5.04 -8.75 13.86
N ALA A 98 4.78 -9.04 15.15
CA ALA A 98 4.08 -8.14 16.05
C ALA A 98 4.92 -6.93 16.52
N GLN A 99 6.25 -6.96 16.34
CA GLN A 99 7.10 -5.80 16.65
C GLN A 99 6.75 -4.61 15.74
N ARG A 100 6.37 -4.87 14.49
CA ARG A 100 6.02 -3.83 13.51
C ARG A 100 4.63 -3.26 13.76
N TYR A 101 4.41 -2.04 13.27
CA TYR A 101 3.17 -1.31 13.50
C TYR A 101 1.87 -2.00 13.00
N PRO A 102 1.82 -2.77 11.88
CA PRO A 102 0.54 -3.14 11.26
C PRO A 102 -0.39 -3.93 12.16
N TRP A 103 0.11 -4.96 12.84
CA TRP A 103 -0.70 -5.79 13.75
C TRP A 103 -1.21 -5.05 14.97
N ARG A 104 -0.53 -3.97 15.38
CA ARG A 104 -0.93 -3.14 16.52
C ARG A 104 -1.95 -2.06 16.12
N LEU A 105 -2.05 -1.74 14.83
CA LEU A 105 -3.00 -0.77 14.30
C LEU A 105 -4.27 -1.41 13.71
N LEU A 106 -4.17 -2.66 13.25
CA LEU A 106 -5.29 -3.43 12.69
C LEU A 106 -6.54 -3.54 13.59
N PRO A 107 -6.47 -3.57 14.94
CA PRO A 107 -7.68 -3.54 15.78
C PRO A 107 -8.58 -2.31 15.52
N TYR A 108 -7.99 -1.16 15.20
CA TYR A 108 -8.70 0.09 14.87
C TYR A 108 -9.23 0.13 13.44
N MET A 109 -8.92 -0.91 12.66
CA MET A 109 -9.37 -1.10 11.27
C MET A 109 -10.27 -2.33 11.15
N ASN A 110 -10.83 -2.83 12.26
CA ASN A 110 -11.61 -4.08 12.30
C ASN A 110 -10.86 -5.28 11.69
N TYR A 111 -9.55 -5.35 11.88
CA TYR A 111 -8.67 -6.36 11.32
C TYR A 111 -8.72 -6.48 9.78
N GLN A 112 -9.06 -5.39 9.09
CA GLN A 112 -9.16 -5.38 7.64
C GLN A 112 -7.77 -5.36 6.97
N VAL A 113 -7.26 -6.56 6.66
CA VAL A 113 -6.01 -6.74 5.92
C VAL A 113 -6.20 -6.36 4.44
N ARG A 114 -7.12 -7.01 3.73
CA ARG A 114 -7.40 -6.73 2.31
C ARG A 114 -8.32 -5.52 2.17
N GLY A 115 -7.94 -4.56 1.34
CA GLY A 115 -8.63 -3.27 1.22
C GLY A 115 -8.24 -2.25 2.30
N GLY A 116 -7.50 -2.68 3.34
CA GLY A 116 -6.92 -1.81 4.36
C GLY A 116 -5.40 -1.77 4.22
N ILE A 117 -4.70 -2.70 4.89
CA ILE A 117 -3.24 -2.78 4.88
C ILE A 117 -2.68 -3.17 3.50
N TRP A 118 -3.37 -4.05 2.78
CA TRP A 118 -3.03 -4.48 1.44
C TRP A 118 -4.08 -4.01 0.44
N VAL A 119 -3.64 -3.23 -0.55
CA VAL A 119 -4.48 -2.77 -1.66
C VAL A 119 -3.83 -3.03 -3.02
N ASN A 120 -4.61 -2.85 -4.08
CA ASN A 120 -4.14 -2.98 -5.47
C ASN A 120 -3.46 -4.34 -5.72
N LYS A 121 -2.33 -4.36 -6.44
CA LYS A 121 -1.57 -5.57 -6.80
C LYS A 121 -1.24 -6.41 -5.57
N LEU A 122 -0.82 -5.76 -4.47
CA LEU A 122 -0.40 -6.41 -3.24
C LEU A 122 -1.55 -7.23 -2.61
N ALA A 123 -2.78 -6.72 -2.68
CA ALA A 123 -3.97 -7.41 -2.18
C ALA A 123 -4.33 -8.70 -2.95
N SER A 124 -3.67 -9.00 -4.06
CA SER A 124 -3.82 -10.26 -4.80
C SER A 124 -2.55 -11.11 -4.86
N GLN A 125 -1.39 -10.53 -4.49
CA GLN A 125 -0.09 -11.16 -4.68
C GLN A 125 0.20 -12.25 -3.63
N ILE A 126 -0.30 -12.07 -2.40
CA ILE A 126 -0.07 -12.97 -1.28
C ILE A 126 -1.36 -13.76 -0.98
N PRO A 127 -1.37 -15.10 -1.13
CA PRO A 127 -2.50 -15.95 -0.80
C PRO A 127 -2.80 -15.99 0.71
N ASP A 128 -4.07 -16.18 1.09
CA ASP A 128 -4.44 -16.33 2.51
C ASP A 128 -3.95 -17.63 3.14
N SER A 129 -3.58 -18.63 2.33
CA SER A 129 -3.00 -19.89 2.75
C SER A 129 -1.49 -19.84 2.97
N ASP A 130 -0.84 -18.70 2.74
CA ASP A 130 0.61 -18.57 2.92
C ASP A 130 1.00 -18.78 4.39
N PRO A 131 1.95 -19.69 4.70
CA PRO A 131 2.34 -19.99 6.08
C PRO A 131 3.03 -18.81 6.79
N TYR A 132 3.58 -17.85 6.03
CA TYR A 132 4.21 -16.63 6.50
C TYR A 132 3.30 -15.40 6.32
N ARG A 133 2.01 -15.57 6.08
CA ARG A 133 1.06 -14.45 5.88
C ARG A 133 1.17 -13.41 6.98
N ASP A 134 1.21 -13.82 8.24
CA ASP A 134 1.24 -12.90 9.38
C ASP A 134 2.54 -12.07 9.40
N TYR A 135 3.65 -12.72 9.05
CA TYR A 135 4.92 -12.03 8.81
C TYR A 135 4.81 -11.01 7.67
N LEU A 136 4.25 -11.41 6.53
CA LEU A 136 4.12 -10.55 5.35
C LEU A 136 3.19 -9.36 5.59
N VAL A 137 2.06 -9.53 6.28
CA VAL A 137 1.16 -8.41 6.64
C VAL A 137 1.93 -7.35 7.41
N SER A 138 2.82 -7.77 8.30
CA SER A 138 3.65 -6.87 9.08
C SER A 138 4.80 -6.25 8.27
N LEU A 139 5.39 -7.00 7.34
CA LEU A 139 6.61 -6.61 6.62
C LEU A 139 6.30 -5.69 5.43
N VAL A 140 5.22 -6.00 4.71
CA VAL A 140 4.85 -5.35 3.45
C VAL A 140 3.44 -4.77 3.52
N PRO A 141 3.11 -3.86 4.45
CA PRO A 141 1.93 -3.02 4.30
C PRO A 141 2.10 -2.07 3.11
N THR A 142 1.01 -1.68 2.43
CA THR A 142 1.09 -0.77 1.27
C THR A 142 1.75 0.57 1.63
N LEU A 143 1.48 1.07 2.84
CA LEU A 143 2.04 2.28 3.40
C LEU A 143 3.02 1.92 4.52
N GLY A 144 4.24 2.44 4.49
CA GLY A 144 5.18 2.29 5.58
C GLY A 144 5.12 3.47 6.53
N MET A 145 5.56 3.25 7.77
CA MET A 145 5.60 4.28 8.80
C MET A 145 6.94 5.02 8.81
N ASN A 146 6.90 6.34 8.97
CA ASN A 146 8.08 7.18 9.20
C ASN A 146 8.52 7.09 10.67
N MET A 147 9.04 5.93 11.05
CA MET A 147 9.44 5.65 12.44
C MET A 147 10.68 6.43 12.91
N ALA A 148 11.38 7.10 11.98
CA ALA A 148 12.48 7.99 12.31
C ALA A 148 12.02 9.24 13.08
N TYR A 149 10.80 9.71 12.79
CA TYR A 149 10.23 10.94 13.37
C TYR A 149 8.87 10.74 14.07
N VAL A 150 8.19 9.62 13.85
CA VAL A 150 6.84 9.37 14.39
C VAL A 150 6.83 8.03 15.13
N GLY A 151 6.41 8.03 16.39
CA GLY A 151 6.22 6.84 17.22
C GLY A 151 7.50 6.19 17.74
N GLY A 152 8.58 6.23 16.97
CA GLY A 152 9.90 5.71 17.33
C GLY A 152 10.12 4.26 16.95
N ASP A 153 11.35 3.81 17.18
CA ASP A 153 11.85 2.49 16.82
C ASP A 153 12.84 1.99 17.90
N SER A 154 12.55 0.82 18.47
CA SER A 154 13.41 0.17 19.48
C SER A 154 14.81 -0.22 18.97
N ARG A 155 15.00 -0.34 17.65
CA ARG A 155 16.29 -0.58 16.98
C ARG A 155 17.19 0.66 16.98
N ASN A 156 16.74 1.76 17.59
CA ASN A 156 17.47 3.02 17.73
C ASN A 156 17.84 3.68 16.39
N ILE A 157 16.99 3.50 15.37
CA ILE A 157 17.12 4.19 14.07
C ILE A 157 16.42 5.56 14.05
N GLN A 158 15.84 5.96 15.17
CA GLN A 158 15.14 7.23 15.33
C GLN A 158 16.10 8.42 15.33
N ALA A 159 15.66 9.56 14.78
CA ALA A 159 16.45 10.78 14.83
C ALA A 159 16.50 11.29 16.30
N PRO A 160 17.69 11.32 16.95
CA PRO A 160 17.78 11.67 18.37
C PRO A 160 17.17 13.05 18.65
N GLY A 161 16.25 13.12 19.61
CA GLY A 161 15.57 14.35 20.02
C GLY A 161 14.56 14.92 19.01
N ARG A 162 14.33 14.25 17.87
CA ARG A 162 13.37 14.71 16.84
C ARG A 162 12.18 13.78 16.64
N CYS A 163 12.22 12.58 17.22
CA CYS A 163 11.10 11.65 17.15
C CYS A 163 9.97 12.04 18.09
N ALA A 164 8.78 12.23 17.54
CA ALA A 164 7.55 12.46 18.28
C ALA A 164 6.97 11.14 18.78
N THR A 165 6.98 10.95 20.10
CA THR A 165 6.36 9.80 20.76
C THR A 165 5.01 10.13 21.40
N ARG A 166 4.70 11.43 21.56
CA ARG A 166 3.41 11.93 22.03
C ARG A 166 2.92 13.07 21.17
N ILE A 167 1.60 13.11 20.93
CA ILE A 167 0.97 14.10 20.05
C ILE A 167 1.13 15.54 20.58
N ASN A 168 1.10 15.72 21.91
CA ASN A 168 1.25 17.04 22.55
C ASN A 168 2.68 17.64 22.46
N ARG A 169 3.66 16.88 21.98
CA ARG A 169 5.03 17.36 21.73
C ARG A 169 5.22 17.82 20.28
N VAL A 170 4.21 17.67 19.42
CA VAL A 170 4.27 18.01 18.00
C VAL A 170 3.67 19.38 17.76
N THR A 171 4.49 20.31 17.26
CA THR A 171 4.04 21.68 16.96
C THR A 171 3.26 21.79 15.65
N HIS A 172 3.58 20.96 14.65
CA HIS A 172 2.93 20.99 13.32
C HIS A 172 2.57 19.58 12.81
N PRO A 173 1.52 18.93 13.37
CA PRO A 173 1.13 17.56 12.97
C PRO A 173 0.80 17.41 11.48
N ALA A 174 0.14 18.41 10.89
CA ALA A 174 -0.20 18.44 9.45
C ALA A 174 1.03 18.49 8.52
N GLY A 175 2.19 18.91 9.03
CA GLY A 175 3.44 18.96 8.27
C GLY A 175 4.32 17.72 8.44
N LEU A 176 3.94 16.80 9.32
CA LEU A 176 4.75 15.63 9.67
C LEU A 176 4.17 14.38 9.01
N ILE A 177 4.88 13.82 8.04
CA ILE A 177 4.48 12.58 7.37
C ILE A 177 4.60 11.42 8.37
N ALA A 178 3.49 10.77 8.67
CA ALA A 178 3.39 9.58 9.50
C ALA A 178 3.51 8.29 8.67
N PHE A 179 2.84 8.23 7.51
CA PHE A 179 2.92 7.10 6.59
C PHE A 179 3.18 7.54 5.15
N ALA A 180 3.78 6.68 4.35
CA ALA A 180 3.90 6.89 2.91
C ALA A 180 3.98 5.58 2.13
N SER A 181 3.69 5.63 0.82
CA SER A 181 3.85 4.50 -0.10
C SER A 181 5.25 3.90 0.02
N GLY A 182 5.35 2.61 0.35
CA GLY A 182 6.63 1.88 0.47
C GLY A 182 6.92 0.97 -0.72
N GLN A 183 8.15 0.52 -0.91
CA GLN A 183 8.43 -0.58 -1.85
C GLN A 183 9.44 -1.53 -1.24
N TYR A 184 9.28 -2.80 -1.56
CA TYR A 184 10.16 -3.87 -1.12
C TYR A 184 10.30 -4.89 -2.26
N GLU A 185 11.46 -5.53 -2.33
CA GLU A 185 11.68 -6.65 -3.22
C GLU A 185 11.84 -7.90 -2.37
N ASP A 186 10.86 -8.78 -2.46
CA ASP A 186 10.84 -10.03 -1.72
C ASP A 186 11.45 -11.16 -2.57
N PRO A 187 12.26 -12.05 -1.98
CA PRO A 187 12.87 -13.15 -2.74
C PRO A 187 11.88 -14.10 -3.41
N ASN A 188 10.69 -14.31 -2.83
CA ASN A 188 9.70 -15.27 -3.33
C ASN A 188 8.66 -14.60 -4.24
N TYR A 189 8.31 -13.35 -3.95
CA TYR A 189 7.24 -12.64 -4.64
C TYR A 189 7.72 -11.52 -5.58
N GLY A 190 9.02 -11.24 -5.59
CA GLY A 190 9.63 -10.15 -6.35
C GLY A 190 9.19 -8.78 -5.85
N LYS A 191 9.07 -7.82 -6.77
CA LYS A 191 8.69 -6.43 -6.43
C LYS A 191 7.27 -6.35 -5.86
N MET A 192 7.20 -5.88 -4.62
CA MET A 192 5.98 -5.64 -3.87
C MET A 192 5.76 -4.14 -3.63
N ASP A 193 4.50 -3.71 -3.79
CA ASP A 193 4.06 -2.34 -3.56
C ASP A 193 3.76 -2.09 -2.08
N GLY A 194 4.75 -2.31 -1.22
CA GLY A 194 4.63 -2.10 0.22
C GLY A 194 5.92 -2.36 0.97
N TYR A 195 6.09 -1.69 2.11
CA TYR A 195 7.14 -1.94 3.09
C TYR A 195 6.77 -1.22 4.38
N PHE A 196 7.05 -1.81 5.55
CA PHE A 196 6.58 -1.29 6.84
C PHE A 196 7.26 0.00 7.31
N GLU A 197 8.42 0.32 6.73
CA GLU A 197 9.24 1.46 7.11
C GLU A 197 9.43 2.40 5.92
N VAL A 198 9.28 3.70 6.15
CA VAL A 198 9.69 4.73 5.19
C VAL A 198 10.80 5.54 5.82
N LYS A 199 11.95 5.56 5.16
CA LYS A 199 13.09 6.35 5.62
C LYS A 199 13.00 7.77 5.07
N PRO A 200 13.34 8.78 5.88
CA PRO A 200 13.46 10.14 5.38
C PRO A 200 14.59 10.24 4.35
N PRO A 201 14.57 11.25 3.47
CA PRO A 201 15.68 11.50 2.55
C PRO A 201 16.96 11.83 3.35
N THR A 202 17.82 10.84 3.51
CA THR A 202 19.22 11.05 3.86
C THR A 202 19.93 11.41 2.56
N GLY A 203 20.77 12.44 2.49
CA GLY A 203 21.39 12.93 1.23
C GLY A 203 22.19 11.90 0.39
N SER A 204 22.22 10.62 0.77
CA SER A 204 22.61 9.49 -0.06
C SER A 204 21.36 8.76 -0.57
N SER A 205 21.27 8.55 -1.88
CA SER A 205 20.26 7.71 -2.53
C SER A 205 20.38 6.27 -2.02
N SER A 206 19.67 5.95 -0.94
CA SER A 206 19.56 4.56 -0.52
C SER A 206 18.59 3.85 -1.48
N SER A 207 19.17 3.15 -2.45
CA SER A 207 18.54 2.05 -3.17
C SER A 207 18.21 0.96 -2.15
N GLY A 208 17.09 1.11 -1.49
CA GLY A 208 16.62 0.24 -0.42
C GLY A 208 15.15 0.47 -0.15
N ALA A 209 14.53 -0.52 0.48
CA ALA A 209 13.13 -0.47 0.85
C ALA A 209 12.85 0.78 1.70
N GLY A 210 11.89 1.60 1.27
CA GLY A 210 11.70 2.92 1.87
C GLY A 210 10.53 3.72 1.29
N LEU A 211 10.69 4.37 0.14
CA LEU A 211 9.65 5.23 -0.45
C LEU A 211 9.36 4.82 -1.90
N ALA A 212 8.09 4.79 -2.29
CA ALA A 212 7.64 4.42 -3.62
C ALA A 212 6.81 5.53 -4.28
N THR A 213 7.29 6.04 -5.40
CA THR A 213 6.61 7.07 -6.21
C THR A 213 5.76 6.43 -7.31
N ARG A 214 4.71 5.71 -6.91
CA ARG A 214 3.92 4.83 -7.82
C ARG A 214 3.07 5.59 -8.86
N TYR A 215 2.71 6.84 -8.60
CA TYR A 215 1.73 7.58 -9.41
C TYR A 215 2.36 8.83 -10.03
N ASN A 216 2.90 8.70 -11.24
CA ASN A 216 3.56 9.79 -11.98
C ASN A 216 4.63 10.53 -11.15
N GLY A 217 5.50 9.77 -10.47
CA GLY A 217 6.54 10.35 -9.62
C GLY A 217 6.06 10.80 -8.24
N LYS A 218 4.80 10.52 -7.86
CA LYS A 218 4.23 10.85 -6.55
C LYS A 218 3.99 9.61 -5.70
N ALA A 219 4.18 9.77 -4.40
CA ALA A 219 3.78 8.82 -3.36
C ALA A 219 2.47 9.28 -2.73
N VAL A 220 1.67 8.33 -2.24
CA VAL A 220 0.59 8.62 -1.29
C VAL A 220 1.21 8.77 0.09
N VAL A 221 0.79 9.78 0.83
CA VAL A 221 1.30 10.08 2.17
C VAL A 221 0.15 10.25 3.12
N VAL A 222 0.39 10.00 4.40
CA VAL A 222 -0.51 10.33 5.50
C VAL A 222 0.28 11.17 6.48
N THR A 223 -0.26 12.32 6.84
CA THR A 223 0.31 13.22 7.84
C THR A 223 -0.16 12.85 9.23
N LEU A 224 0.54 13.31 10.26
CA LEU A 224 0.31 12.87 11.65
C LEU A 224 -1.05 13.32 12.20
N ASP A 225 -1.72 14.29 11.59
CA ASP A 225 -3.10 14.66 11.92
C ASP A 225 -4.16 13.77 11.23
N GLY A 226 -3.73 12.82 10.40
CA GLY A 226 -4.60 11.87 9.70
C GLY A 226 -4.98 12.27 8.28
N HIS A 227 -4.55 13.42 7.76
CA HIS A 227 -4.81 13.79 6.36
C HIS A 227 -3.92 13.02 5.38
N ALA A 228 -4.50 12.67 4.24
CA ALA A 228 -3.86 11.91 3.17
C ALA A 228 -4.12 12.53 1.80
#